data_AF-A0A9X6AD42-F1
#
_entry.id   AF-A0A9X6AD42-F1
#
_cell.length_a   1.000
_cell.length_b   1.000
_cell.length_c   1.000
_cell.angle_alpha   90.00
_cell.angle_beta   90.00
_cell.angle_gamma   90.00
#
_symmetry.space_group_name_H-M   'P 1'
#
loop_
_entity.id
_entity.type
_entity.pdbx_description
1 polymer ?
#
loop_
_entity_poly.entity_id
_entity_poly.type
_entity_poly.pdbx_seq_one_letter_code
_entity_poly.pdbx_strand_id
1 'polypeptide(L)'
;PADRPQLGLRERKKIKTREAIRTATYALVREQGYDATTIEQIAERAEVSPSTVFRYFPTKEDIVLTDEFDPLIMEELRARPTDEPWMDTLRYVMQKAIRLGIKDDPEVSRLRTHLMVQVPAVRSRMMESMSVTGTMLCQAIGERTGRDPDSLEVRVYAMAIIGGLMETSLYWAENDHRDDFKDLVDRTMDVLEHGLSVENP
;
A
#
# COMPACT_ATOMS: atom_id res chain seq x y z
N PRO A 1 -16.19 -8.90 -26.63
CA PRO A 1 -14.97 -8.06 -26.68
C PRO A 1 -15.35 -6.58 -26.45
N ALA A 2 -15.34 -6.14 -25.20
CA ALA A 2 -15.63 -4.76 -24.84
C ALA A 2 -14.30 -4.00 -24.69
N ASP A 3 -14.17 -2.98 -25.54
CA ASP A 3 -13.04 -2.05 -25.63
C ASP A 3 -12.92 -1.30 -24.29
N ARG A 4 -11.82 -1.52 -23.55
CA ARG A 4 -11.51 -0.70 -22.36
C ARG A 4 -11.19 0.71 -22.87
N PRO A 5 -11.76 1.79 -22.31
CA PRO A 5 -11.44 3.14 -22.77
C PRO A 5 -9.93 3.37 -22.62
N GLN A 6 -9.23 3.55 -23.74
CA GLN A 6 -7.82 3.90 -23.74
C GLN A 6 -7.65 5.21 -22.97
N LEU A 7 -6.90 5.18 -21.86
CA LEU A 7 -6.60 6.34 -21.02
C LEU A 7 -6.27 7.57 -21.87
N GLY A 8 -6.89 8.71 -21.56
CA GLY A 8 -6.70 9.94 -22.30
C GLY A 8 -5.22 10.39 -22.26
N LEU A 9 -4.77 11.13 -23.28
CA LEU A 9 -3.36 11.60 -23.36
C LEU A 9 -2.91 12.33 -22.08
N ARG A 10 -3.83 13.05 -21.42
CA ARG A 10 -3.59 13.75 -20.16
C ARG A 10 -3.35 12.78 -18.99
N GLU A 11 -4.15 11.71 -18.88
CA GLU A 11 -4.00 10.68 -17.84
C GLU A 11 -2.70 9.89 -18.03
N ARG A 12 -2.38 9.52 -19.28
CA ARG A 12 -1.11 8.86 -19.59
C ARG A 12 0.10 9.72 -19.24
N LYS A 13 0.06 11.02 -19.54
CA LYS A 13 1.12 11.97 -19.13
C LYS A 13 1.20 12.07 -17.61
N LYS A 14 0.06 12.10 -16.92
CA LYS A 14 -0.02 12.14 -15.44
C LYS A 14 0.69 10.95 -14.81
N ILE A 15 0.38 9.73 -15.27
CA ILE A 15 0.97 8.48 -14.79
C ILE A 15 2.48 8.48 -15.05
N LYS A 16 2.91 8.75 -16.28
CA LYS A 16 4.33 8.78 -16.64
C LYS A 16 5.15 9.77 -15.78
N THR A 17 4.60 10.95 -15.50
CA THR A 17 5.31 11.92 -14.64
C THR A 17 5.42 11.43 -13.20
N ARG A 18 4.38 10.77 -12.66
CA ARG A 18 4.45 10.18 -11.32
C ARG A 18 5.48 9.06 -11.23
N GLU A 19 5.50 8.16 -12.22
CA GLU A 19 6.49 7.08 -12.32
C GLU A 19 7.92 7.61 -12.42
N ALA A 20 8.15 8.66 -13.22
CA ALA A 20 9.46 9.30 -13.35
C ALA A 20 9.95 9.88 -12.02
N ILE A 21 9.08 10.58 -11.29
CA ILE A 21 9.39 11.12 -9.96
C ILE A 21 9.71 9.99 -8.97
N ARG A 22 8.91 8.93 -8.92
CA ARG A 22 9.16 7.76 -8.04
C ARG A 22 10.50 7.10 -8.36
N THR A 23 10.76 6.84 -9.64
CA THR A 23 11.99 6.21 -10.11
C THR A 23 13.22 7.04 -9.72
N ALA A 24 13.16 8.36 -9.94
CA ALA A 24 14.22 9.28 -9.53
C ALA A 24 14.46 9.27 -8.02
N THR A 25 13.38 9.29 -7.23
CA THR A 25 13.45 9.22 -5.76
C THR A 25 14.11 7.92 -5.30
N TYR A 26 13.63 6.75 -5.74
CA TYR A 26 14.23 5.49 -5.29
C TYR A 26 15.70 5.35 -5.71
N ALA A 27 16.06 5.84 -6.90
CA ALA A 27 17.45 5.86 -7.35
C ALA A 27 18.33 6.73 -6.43
N LEU A 28 17.91 7.98 -6.16
CA LEU A 28 18.66 8.89 -5.29
C LEU A 28 18.75 8.37 -3.85
N VAL A 29 17.65 7.88 -3.30
CA VAL A 29 17.65 7.31 -1.93
C VAL A 29 18.62 6.14 -1.84
N ARG A 30 18.75 5.32 -2.89
CA ARG A 30 19.71 4.21 -2.93
C ARG A 30 21.16 4.68 -3.08
N GLU A 31 21.39 5.79 -3.79
CA GLU A 31 22.73 6.34 -4.03
C GLU A 31 23.30 7.09 -2.82
N GLN A 32 22.47 7.84 -2.10
CA GLN A 32 22.92 8.79 -1.06
C GLN A 32 22.10 8.75 0.24
N GLY A 33 21.09 7.89 0.35
CA GLY A 33 20.20 7.80 1.51
C GLY A 33 19.00 8.75 1.45
N TYR A 34 18.01 8.51 2.32
CA TYR A 34 16.76 9.26 2.33
C TYR A 34 16.95 10.71 2.77
N ASP A 35 17.68 10.95 3.86
CA ASP A 35 17.85 12.29 4.43
C ASP A 35 18.65 13.22 3.52
N ALA A 36 19.64 12.69 2.81
CA ALA A 36 20.44 13.45 1.85
C ALA A 36 19.70 13.75 0.54
N THR A 37 18.56 13.10 0.28
CA THR A 37 17.78 13.29 -0.95
C THR A 37 16.79 14.43 -0.81
N THR A 38 16.95 15.46 -1.66
CA THR A 38 16.08 16.66 -1.67
C THR A 38 15.07 16.64 -2.83
N ILE A 39 14.01 17.44 -2.71
CA ILE A 39 13.00 17.57 -3.76
C ILE A 39 13.58 18.18 -5.04
N GLU A 40 14.57 19.07 -4.91
CA GLU A 40 15.27 19.70 -6.03
C GLU A 40 16.05 18.66 -6.83
N GLN A 41 16.78 17.77 -6.16
CA GLN A 41 17.52 16.68 -6.80
C GLN A 41 16.56 15.68 -7.49
N ILE A 42 15.44 15.35 -6.84
CA ILE A 42 14.40 14.50 -7.42
C ILE A 42 13.83 15.16 -8.68
N ALA A 43 13.50 16.45 -8.62
CA ALA A 43 12.94 17.20 -9.73
C ALA A 43 13.90 17.26 -10.92
N GLU A 44 15.18 17.56 -10.66
CA GLU A 44 16.24 17.58 -11.67
C GLU A 44 16.36 16.21 -12.35
N ARG A 45 16.46 15.13 -11.57
CA ARG A 45 16.61 13.77 -12.10
C ARG A 45 15.38 13.24 -12.82
N ALA A 46 14.19 13.68 -12.42
CA ALA A 46 12.94 13.35 -13.10
C ALA A 46 12.61 14.29 -14.27
N GLU A 47 13.49 15.25 -14.58
CA GLU A 47 13.31 16.26 -15.63
C GLU A 47 12.00 17.07 -15.49
N VAL A 48 11.67 17.47 -14.26
CA VAL A 48 10.50 18.29 -13.92
C VAL A 48 10.87 19.45 -13.00
N SER A 49 9.96 20.40 -12.81
CA SER A 49 10.14 21.44 -11.79
C SER A 49 9.87 20.92 -10.37
N PRO A 50 10.49 21.49 -9.31
CA PRO A 50 10.12 21.18 -7.92
C PRO A 50 8.63 21.41 -7.64
N SER A 51 8.04 22.47 -8.22
CA SER A 51 6.60 22.71 -8.15
C SER A 51 5.75 21.61 -8.79
N THR A 52 6.28 20.92 -9.80
CA THR A 52 5.63 19.74 -10.38
C THR A 52 5.71 18.54 -9.45
N VAL A 53 6.83 18.34 -8.77
CA VAL A 53 6.94 17.29 -7.72
C VAL A 53 5.90 17.53 -6.64
N PHE A 54 5.86 18.71 -6.03
CA PHE A 54 4.90 19.06 -4.98
C PHE A 54 3.43 18.96 -5.43
N ARG A 55 3.15 19.24 -6.71
CA ARG A 55 1.81 19.06 -7.28
C ARG A 55 1.36 17.60 -7.30
N TYR A 56 2.29 16.66 -7.46
CA TYR A 56 2.00 15.23 -7.49
C TYR A 56 2.13 14.57 -6.11
N PHE A 57 3.04 15.05 -5.28
CA PHE A 57 3.39 14.50 -3.98
C PHE A 57 3.63 15.66 -3.01
N PRO A 58 2.68 15.96 -2.12
CA PRO A 58 2.79 17.05 -1.17
C PRO A 58 4.05 16.99 -0.29
N THR A 59 4.48 15.78 0.08
CA THR A 59 5.71 15.57 0.85
C THR A 59 6.66 14.56 0.20
N LYS A 60 7.91 14.48 0.69
CA LYS A 60 8.89 13.47 0.23
C LYS A 60 8.44 12.06 0.66
N GLU A 61 7.82 11.96 1.83
CA GLU A 61 7.24 10.73 2.37
C GLU A 61 6.13 10.20 1.45
N ASP A 62 5.29 11.09 0.89
CA ASP A 62 4.26 10.70 -0.08
C ASP A 62 4.85 10.01 -1.31
N ILE A 63 6.04 10.42 -1.78
CA ILE A 63 6.69 9.79 -2.93
C ILE A 63 7.07 8.34 -2.61
N VAL A 64 7.55 8.09 -1.39
CA VAL A 64 7.95 6.76 -0.92
C VAL A 64 6.75 5.86 -0.63
N LEU A 65 5.69 6.44 -0.04
CA LEU A 65 4.55 5.72 0.49
C LEU A 65 3.40 5.54 -0.49
N THR A 66 3.35 6.29 -1.60
CA THR A 66 2.24 6.15 -2.55
C THR A 66 2.23 4.73 -3.13
N ASP A 67 1.27 3.93 -2.65
CA ASP A 67 0.77 2.79 -3.38
C ASP A 67 -0.32 3.24 -4.34
N GLU A 68 -0.07 3.01 -5.62
CA GLU A 68 -1.08 3.19 -6.67
C GLU A 68 -2.17 2.11 -6.61
N PHE A 69 -2.05 1.17 -5.66
CA PHE A 69 -2.91 0.02 -5.53
C PHE A 69 -4.14 0.26 -4.66
N ASP A 70 -4.18 1.26 -3.78
CA ASP A 70 -5.35 1.52 -2.92
C ASP A 70 -6.66 1.64 -3.72
N PRO A 71 -6.74 2.45 -4.80
CA PRO A 71 -7.95 2.52 -5.62
C PRO A 71 -8.30 1.19 -6.30
N LEU A 72 -7.28 0.45 -6.75
CA LEU A 72 -7.45 -0.83 -7.46
C LEU A 72 -7.89 -1.95 -6.52
N ILE A 73 -7.37 -1.96 -5.29
CA ILE A 73 -7.75 -2.87 -4.21
C ILE A 73 -9.21 -2.62 -3.83
N MET A 74 -9.59 -1.35 -3.67
CA MET A 74 -10.97 -0.97 -3.37
C MET A 74 -11.93 -1.27 -4.53
N GLU A 75 -11.50 -1.10 -5.79
CA GLU A 75 -12.27 -1.52 -6.96
C GLU A 75 -12.46 -3.05 -6.98
N GLU A 76 -11.40 -3.81 -6.72
CA GLU A 76 -11.49 -5.27 -6.66
C GLU A 76 -12.45 -5.73 -5.57
N LEU A 77 -12.37 -5.10 -4.39
CA LEU A 77 -13.24 -5.39 -3.25
C LEU A 77 -14.72 -5.18 -3.58
N ARG A 78 -15.03 -4.09 -4.30
CA ARG A 78 -16.40 -3.79 -4.76
C ARG A 78 -16.87 -4.72 -5.87
N ALA A 79 -15.96 -5.21 -6.72
CA ALA A 79 -16.28 -6.12 -7.82
C ALA A 79 -16.54 -7.57 -7.38
N ARG A 80 -16.20 -7.94 -6.12
CA ARG A 80 -16.44 -9.30 -5.61
C ARG A 80 -17.94 -9.58 -5.40
N PRO A 81 -18.40 -10.82 -5.65
CA PRO A 81 -19.78 -11.22 -5.36
C PRO A 81 -20.16 -10.94 -3.90
N THR A 82 -21.38 -10.48 -3.65
CA THR A 82 -21.84 -10.09 -2.31
C THR A 82 -22.17 -11.28 -1.41
N ASP A 83 -22.39 -12.45 -1.99
CA ASP A 83 -22.67 -13.73 -1.33
C ASP A 83 -21.40 -14.53 -0.99
N GLU A 84 -20.23 -14.05 -1.40
CA GLU A 84 -18.95 -14.66 -1.04
C GLU A 84 -18.61 -14.42 0.44
N PRO A 85 -18.10 -15.44 1.17
CA PRO A 85 -17.57 -15.25 2.52
C PRO A 85 -16.53 -14.12 2.54
N TRP A 86 -16.68 -13.22 3.50
CA TRP A 86 -15.85 -12.02 3.56
C TRP A 86 -14.34 -12.33 3.65
N MET A 87 -13.96 -13.39 4.36
CA MET A 87 -12.55 -13.82 4.47
C MET A 87 -11.99 -14.29 3.13
N ASP A 88 -12.79 -14.97 2.30
CA ASP A 88 -12.38 -15.40 0.95
C ASP A 88 -12.18 -14.19 0.04
N THR A 89 -13.11 -13.22 0.10
CA THR A 89 -12.98 -11.92 -0.58
C THR A 89 -11.69 -11.22 -0.18
N LEU A 90 -11.42 -11.10 1.12
CA LEU A 90 -10.26 -10.38 1.61
C LEU A 90 -8.96 -11.09 1.22
N ARG A 91 -8.89 -12.42 1.35
CA ARG A 91 -7.72 -13.22 0.95
C ARG A 91 -7.43 -13.07 -0.54
N TYR A 92 -8.46 -13.14 -1.38
CA TYR A 92 -8.31 -12.96 -2.81
C TYR A 92 -7.80 -11.54 -3.16
N VAL A 93 -8.39 -10.50 -2.57
CA VAL A 93 -7.99 -9.11 -2.79
C VAL A 93 -6.54 -8.88 -2.36
N MET A 94 -6.15 -9.41 -1.19
CA MET A 94 -4.78 -9.30 -0.68
C MET A 94 -3.77 -10.04 -1.55
N GLN A 95 -4.06 -11.28 -1.94
CA GLN A 95 -3.20 -12.04 -2.86
C GLN A 95 -3.07 -11.35 -4.22
N LYS A 96 -4.13 -10.70 -4.71
CA LYS A 96 -4.08 -9.91 -5.93
C LYS A 96 -3.22 -8.65 -5.75
N ALA A 97 -3.39 -7.94 -4.63
CA ALA A 97 -2.56 -6.79 -4.28
C ALA A 97 -1.07 -7.15 -4.23
N ILE A 98 -0.74 -8.26 -3.58
CA ILE A 98 0.64 -8.79 -3.53
C ILE A 98 1.14 -9.10 -4.93
N ARG A 99 0.39 -9.81 -5.79
CA ARG A 99 0.82 -10.10 -7.17
C ARG A 99 1.02 -8.84 -8.01
N LEU A 100 0.24 -7.80 -7.76
CA LEU A 100 0.37 -6.52 -8.44
C LEU A 100 1.56 -5.71 -7.91
N GLY A 101 1.80 -5.73 -6.60
CA GLY A 101 2.97 -5.14 -5.96
C GLY A 101 4.28 -5.90 -6.23
N ILE A 102 4.24 -7.22 -6.43
CA ILE A 102 5.39 -8.05 -6.86
C ILE A 102 5.87 -7.67 -8.26
N LYS A 103 5.05 -6.95 -9.05
CA LYS A 103 5.53 -6.37 -10.32
C LYS A 103 6.45 -5.16 -10.11
N ASP A 104 6.48 -4.57 -8.92
CA ASP A 104 7.52 -3.61 -8.57
C ASP A 104 8.86 -4.34 -8.37
N ASP A 105 9.95 -3.62 -8.59
CA ASP A 105 11.31 -4.10 -8.30
C ASP A 105 11.38 -4.53 -6.81
N PRO A 106 11.77 -5.79 -6.48
CA PRO A 106 11.92 -6.26 -5.11
C PRO A 106 12.76 -5.32 -4.23
N GLU A 107 13.72 -4.62 -4.81
CA GLU A 107 14.56 -3.66 -4.12
C GLU A 107 13.79 -2.39 -3.71
N VAL A 108 12.77 -1.98 -4.46
CA VAL A 108 11.89 -0.87 -4.10
C VAL A 108 11.03 -1.25 -2.90
N SER A 109 10.46 -2.46 -2.88
CA SER A 109 9.70 -2.95 -1.73
C SER A 109 10.57 -3.01 -0.47
N ARG A 110 11.79 -3.56 -0.58
CA ARG A 110 12.76 -3.59 0.53
C ARG A 110 13.12 -2.21 1.03
N LEU A 111 13.38 -1.28 0.11
CA LEU A 111 13.71 0.10 0.46
C LEU A 111 12.55 0.77 1.19
N ARG A 112 11.31 0.63 0.70
CA ARG A 112 10.11 1.19 1.36
C ARG A 112 9.99 0.69 2.79
N THR A 113 10.07 -0.62 3.00
CA THR A 113 9.95 -1.19 4.35
C THR A 113 11.10 -0.78 5.27
N HIS A 114 12.32 -0.72 4.74
CA HIS A 114 13.46 -0.20 5.49
C HIS A 114 13.25 1.26 5.94
N LEU A 115 12.73 2.12 5.06
CA LEU A 115 12.42 3.51 5.40
C LEU A 115 11.29 3.62 6.44
N MET A 116 10.31 2.72 6.42
CA MET A 116 9.25 2.68 7.45
C MET A 116 9.81 2.37 8.85
N VAL A 117 10.81 1.49 8.93
CA VAL A 117 11.47 1.16 10.20
C VAL A 117 12.38 2.31 10.65
N GLN A 118 13.25 2.79 9.76
CA GLN A 118 14.35 3.68 10.13
C GLN A 118 13.98 5.17 10.17
N VAL A 119 12.98 5.62 9.40
CA VAL A 119 12.66 7.05 9.23
C VAL A 119 11.34 7.40 9.92
N PRO A 120 11.36 8.11 11.07
CA PRO A 120 10.15 8.45 11.81
C PRO A 120 9.12 9.24 10.99
N ALA A 121 9.57 10.14 10.12
CA ALA A 121 8.68 10.94 9.27
C ALA A 121 7.88 10.05 8.29
N VAL A 122 8.54 9.07 7.67
CA VAL A 122 7.90 8.09 6.78
C VAL A 122 6.89 7.24 7.58
N ARG A 123 7.26 6.77 8.77
CA ARG A 123 6.34 6.02 9.63
C ARG A 123 5.11 6.83 10.02
N SER A 124 5.28 8.08 10.45
CA SER A 124 4.16 8.97 10.81
C SER A 124 3.22 9.21 9.63
N ARG A 125 3.78 9.48 8.44
CA ARG A 125 2.97 9.69 7.24
C ARG A 125 2.22 8.42 6.83
N MET A 126 2.83 7.25 7.01
CA MET A 126 2.15 5.96 6.78
C MET A 126 0.94 5.80 7.70
N MET A 127 1.09 6.05 9.01
CA MET A 127 -0.03 5.97 9.96
C MET A 127 -1.18 6.92 9.59
N GLU A 128 -0.86 8.12 9.10
CA GLU A 128 -1.86 9.05 8.59
C GLU A 128 -2.58 8.49 7.34
N SER A 129 -1.82 7.96 6.38
CA SER A 129 -2.38 7.32 5.17
C SER A 129 -3.30 6.15 5.55
N MET A 130 -2.90 5.34 6.52
CA MET A 130 -3.67 4.20 7.01
C MET A 130 -5.00 4.60 7.63
N SER A 131 -5.07 5.75 8.31
CA SER A 131 -6.33 6.28 8.86
C SER A 131 -7.33 6.57 7.73
N VAL A 132 -6.85 7.13 6.62
CA VAL A 132 -7.65 7.40 5.42
C VAL A 132 -8.10 6.08 4.77
N THR A 133 -7.17 5.14 4.57
CA THR A 133 -7.48 3.82 4.01
C THR A 133 -8.43 3.01 4.89
N GLY A 134 -8.30 3.10 6.21
CA GLY A 134 -9.21 2.49 7.18
C GLY A 134 -10.63 3.00 7.08
N THR A 135 -10.80 4.30 6.87
CA THR A 135 -12.14 4.88 6.63
C THR A 135 -12.78 4.32 5.37
N MET A 136 -12.01 4.17 4.28
CA MET A 136 -12.51 3.57 3.04
C MET A 136 -12.85 2.08 3.22
N LEU A 137 -12.03 1.33 3.96
CA LEU A 137 -12.28 -0.07 4.25
C LEU A 137 -13.53 -0.27 5.12
N CYS A 138 -13.74 0.56 6.13
CA CYS A 138 -14.97 0.56 6.93
C CYS A 138 -16.22 0.73 6.06
N GLN A 139 -16.19 1.66 5.10
CA GLN A 139 -17.30 1.86 4.16
C GLN A 139 -17.58 0.60 3.33
N ALA A 140 -16.55 -0.02 2.75
CA ALA A 140 -16.71 -1.23 1.95
C ALA A 140 -17.20 -2.43 2.79
N ILE A 141 -16.74 -2.56 4.03
CA ILE A 141 -17.24 -3.59 4.96
C ILE A 141 -18.71 -3.35 5.28
N GLY A 142 -19.10 -2.10 5.58
CA GLY A 142 -20.48 -1.75 5.88
C GLY A 142 -21.42 -2.05 4.69
N GLU A 143 -21.03 -1.63 3.48
CA GLU A 143 -21.76 -1.89 2.24
C GLU A 143 -21.99 -3.39 2.00
N ARG A 144 -20.99 -4.23 2.29
CA ARG A 144 -21.07 -5.68 2.04
C ARG A 144 -21.77 -6.46 3.14
N THR A 145 -21.63 -6.04 4.39
CA THR A 145 -22.17 -6.78 5.56
C THR A 145 -23.52 -6.25 6.04
N GLY A 146 -23.96 -5.10 5.53
CA GLY A 146 -25.14 -4.39 6.00
C GLY A 146 -24.97 -3.77 7.40
N ARG A 147 -23.74 -3.75 7.94
CA ARG A 147 -23.41 -3.12 9.22
C ARG A 147 -23.18 -1.62 9.06
N ASP A 148 -23.38 -0.88 10.14
CA ASP A 148 -22.98 0.52 10.21
C ASP A 148 -21.44 0.64 10.07
N PRO A 149 -20.91 1.36 9.06
CA PRO A 149 -19.47 1.57 8.90
C PRO A 149 -18.83 2.31 10.08
N ASP A 150 -19.62 3.02 10.90
CA ASP A 150 -19.16 3.71 12.09
C ASP A 150 -19.23 2.87 13.38
N SER A 151 -19.75 1.65 13.30
CA SER A 151 -19.81 0.73 14.45
C SER A 151 -18.41 0.35 14.96
N LEU A 152 -18.31 0.08 16.26
CA LEU A 152 -17.06 -0.35 16.90
C LEU A 152 -16.51 -1.60 16.22
N GLU A 153 -17.36 -2.57 15.92
CA GLU A 153 -17.00 -3.85 15.32
C GLU A 153 -16.38 -3.66 13.93
N VAL A 154 -16.96 -2.81 13.07
CA VAL A 154 -16.42 -2.54 11.74
C VAL A 154 -15.10 -1.81 11.82
N ARG A 155 -14.99 -0.80 12.71
CA ARG A 155 -13.76 -0.03 12.90
C ARG A 155 -12.61 -0.87 13.44
N VAL A 156 -12.87 -1.69 14.46
CA VAL A 156 -11.87 -2.61 15.03
C VAL A 156 -11.40 -3.60 13.97
N TYR A 157 -12.34 -4.18 13.22
CA TYR A 157 -12.03 -5.18 12.24
C TYR A 157 -11.23 -4.61 11.05
N ALA A 158 -11.62 -3.43 10.53
CA ALA A 158 -10.87 -2.75 9.48
C ALA A 158 -9.44 -2.41 9.93
N MET A 159 -9.28 -1.88 11.15
CA MET A 159 -7.96 -1.54 11.68
C MET A 159 -7.12 -2.76 12.03
N ALA A 160 -7.72 -3.89 12.41
CA ALA A 160 -7.02 -5.15 12.60
C ALA A 160 -6.43 -5.68 11.30
N ILE A 161 -7.17 -5.57 10.18
CA ILE A 161 -6.67 -5.93 8.85
C ILE A 161 -5.49 -5.04 8.46
N ILE A 162 -5.65 -3.72 8.56
CA ILE A 162 -4.62 -2.74 8.21
C ILE A 162 -3.36 -2.91 9.05
N GLY A 163 -3.54 -3.06 10.37
CA GLY A 163 -2.43 -3.31 11.30
C GLY A 163 -1.73 -4.64 11.00
N GLY A 164 -2.50 -5.71 10.77
CA GLY A 164 -1.97 -7.02 10.44
C GLY A 164 -1.02 -6.97 9.23
N LEU A 165 -1.42 -6.31 8.15
CA LEU A 165 -0.61 -6.19 6.93
C LEU A 165 0.66 -5.35 7.12
N MET A 166 0.58 -4.32 7.94
CA MET A 166 1.74 -3.53 8.31
C MET A 166 2.73 -4.34 9.12
N GLU A 167 2.26 -5.04 10.14
CA GLU A 167 3.10 -5.92 10.96
C GLU A 167 3.71 -7.05 10.12
N THR A 168 2.98 -7.60 9.14
CA THR A 168 3.55 -8.54 8.16
C THR A 168 4.73 -7.93 7.42
N SER A 169 4.59 -6.69 6.96
CA SER A 169 5.64 -5.98 6.21
C SER A 169 6.85 -5.69 7.10
N LEU A 170 6.63 -5.15 8.30
CA LEU A 170 7.69 -4.86 9.26
C LEU A 170 8.44 -6.13 9.67
N TYR A 171 7.72 -7.18 10.04
CA TYR A 171 8.29 -8.49 10.36
C TYR A 171 9.14 -9.02 9.22
N TRP A 172 8.64 -8.97 7.98
CA TRP A 172 9.39 -9.42 6.81
C TRP A 172 10.71 -8.68 6.63
N ALA A 173 10.72 -7.36 6.84
CA ALA A 173 11.94 -6.56 6.74
C ALA A 173 12.91 -6.76 7.91
N GLU A 174 12.41 -6.89 9.14
CA GLU A 174 13.23 -7.19 10.32
C GLU A 174 13.91 -8.56 10.22
N ASN A 175 13.35 -9.47 9.42
CA ASN A 175 13.88 -10.81 9.16
C ASN A 175 14.60 -10.92 7.80
N ASP A 176 15.23 -9.83 7.33
CA ASP A 176 16.02 -9.76 6.09
C ASP A 176 15.29 -10.23 4.82
N HIS A 177 13.95 -10.19 4.80
CA HIS A 177 13.15 -10.66 3.68
C HIS A 177 13.38 -12.15 3.34
N ARG A 178 13.71 -12.98 4.35
CA ARG A 178 14.05 -14.41 4.16
C ARG A 178 12.83 -15.26 3.82
N ASP A 179 11.70 -14.96 4.44
CA ASP A 179 10.44 -15.67 4.22
C ASP A 179 9.76 -15.20 2.92
N ASP A 180 8.90 -16.05 2.37
CA ASP A 180 8.01 -15.66 1.29
C ASP A 180 6.91 -14.73 1.81
N PHE A 181 6.79 -13.54 1.22
CA PHE A 181 5.85 -12.52 1.70
C PHE A 181 4.38 -12.96 1.55
N LYS A 182 4.04 -13.75 0.53
CA LYS A 182 2.69 -14.28 0.35
C LYS A 182 2.35 -15.24 1.49
N ASP A 183 3.28 -16.09 1.88
CA ASP A 183 3.08 -17.03 2.98
C ASP A 183 2.94 -16.31 4.33
N LEU A 184 3.67 -15.21 4.54
CA LEU A 184 3.47 -14.36 5.70
C LEU A 184 2.08 -13.70 5.72
N VAL A 185 1.58 -13.22 4.57
CA VAL A 185 0.23 -12.66 4.50
C VAL A 185 -0.83 -13.72 4.74
N ASP A 186 -0.67 -14.94 4.19
CA ASP A 186 -1.61 -16.03 4.44
C ASP A 186 -1.66 -16.38 5.95
N ARG A 187 -0.51 -16.41 6.65
CA ARG A 187 -0.45 -16.59 8.11
C ARG A 187 -1.15 -15.45 8.87
N THR A 188 -0.96 -14.20 8.44
CA THR A 188 -1.65 -13.04 9.04
C THR A 188 -3.16 -13.15 8.87
N MET A 189 -3.63 -13.58 7.71
CA MET A 189 -5.05 -13.79 7.46
C MET A 189 -5.63 -14.90 8.35
N ASP A 190 -4.87 -15.98 8.56
CA ASP A 190 -5.29 -17.07 9.45
C ASP A 190 -5.42 -16.59 10.91
N VAL A 191 -4.49 -15.74 11.37
CA VAL A 191 -4.56 -15.10 12.70
C VAL A 191 -5.77 -14.17 12.82
N LEU A 192 -6.10 -13.41 11.76
CA LEU A 192 -7.26 -12.52 11.77
C LEU A 192 -8.60 -13.30 11.78
N GLU A 193 -8.62 -14.49 11.18
CA GLU A 193 -9.82 -15.33 11.09
C GLU A 193 -10.05 -16.16 12.36
N HIS A 194 -8.98 -16.76 12.91
CA HIS A 194 -9.08 -17.76 13.98
C HIS A 194 -8.54 -17.28 15.33
N GLY A 195 -7.90 -16.11 15.37
CA GLY A 195 -7.14 -15.65 16.53
C GLY A 195 -5.81 -16.38 16.71
N LEU A 196 -5.12 -16.09 17.81
CA LEU A 196 -3.92 -16.84 18.21
C LEU A 196 -4.36 -18.15 18.86
N SER A 197 -3.95 -19.29 18.32
CA SER A 197 -4.13 -20.59 18.99
C SER A 197 -3.40 -20.58 20.33
N VAL A 198 -3.99 -21.19 21.35
CA VAL A 198 -3.38 -21.35 22.69
C VAL A 198 -2.25 -22.39 22.65
N GLU A 199 -2.22 -23.23 21.62
CA GLU A 199 -1.14 -24.18 21.37
C GLU A 199 -0.09 -23.52 20.46
N ASN A 200 1.07 -23.18 21.05
CA ASN A 200 2.25 -22.73 20.31
C ASN A 200 2.73 -23.85 19.36
N PRO A 201 3.01 -23.56 18.08
CA PRO A 201 3.89 -24.40 17.28
C PRO A 201 5.36 -24.29 17.72
#